data_AF-A0A556PQC3-F1
#
_entry.id   AF-A0A556PQC3-F1
#
_cell.length_a   1.000
_cell.length_b   1.000
_cell.length_c   1.000
_cell.angle_alpha   90.00
_cell.angle_beta   90.00
_cell.angle_gamma   90.00
#
_symmetry.space_group_name_H-M   'P 1'
#
loop_
_entity.id
_entity.type
_entity.pdbx_description
1 polymer ?
#
loop_
_entity_poly.entity_id
_entity_poly.type
_entity_poly.pdbx_seq_one_letter_code
_entity_poly.pdbx_strand_id
1 'polypeptide(L)'
;MTDKQKKGRFKRLKWWISSLSIFVVFMIVFFIVEGTIFEPNLNDSDNVAGKAADWLEESELFNVWFTPFNFPWFNLVTLLYIVFLLVSAIVDTFSLKRDKQN
;
A
#
# COMPACT_ATOMS: atom_id res chain seq x y z
N MET A 1 -22.25 -26.73 -0.98
CA MET A 1 -20.92 -26.21 -0.59
C MET A 1 -20.59 -26.77 0.77
N THR A 2 -19.41 -27.38 0.95
CA THR A 2 -18.98 -27.93 2.25
C THR A 2 -18.66 -26.80 3.23
N ASP A 3 -18.89 -27.00 4.52
CA ASP A 3 -18.65 -25.98 5.57
C ASP A 3 -17.22 -25.42 5.55
N LYS A 4 -16.26 -26.22 5.10
CA LYS A 4 -14.86 -25.83 4.91
C LYS A 4 -14.69 -24.72 3.87
N GLN A 5 -15.38 -24.81 2.72
CA GLN A 5 -15.33 -23.77 1.67
C GLN A 5 -15.96 -22.45 2.14
N LYS A 6 -17.07 -22.52 2.89
CA LYS A 6 -17.77 -21.34 3.43
C LYS A 6 -16.91 -20.62 4.48
N LYS A 7 -16.22 -21.37 5.34
CA LYS A 7 -15.28 -20.84 6.34
C LYS A 7 -14.04 -20.19 5.70
N GLY A 8 -13.50 -20.79 4.63
CA GLY A 8 -12.37 -20.23 3.87
C GLY A 8 -12.71 -18.88 3.22
N ARG A 9 -13.85 -18.80 2.52
CA ARG A 9 -14.34 -17.54 1.94
C ARG A 9 -14.56 -16.45 2.98
N PHE A 10 -15.14 -16.79 4.13
CA PHE A 10 -15.39 -15.82 5.20
C PHE A 10 -14.08 -15.28 5.81
N LYS A 11 -13.09 -16.15 6.06
CA LYS A 11 -11.76 -15.73 6.56
C LYS A 11 -11.09 -14.75 5.61
N ARG A 12 -11.14 -15.03 4.31
CA ARG A 12 -10.57 -14.17 3.26
C ARG A 12 -11.30 -12.84 3.16
N LEU A 13 -12.63 -12.83 3.21
CA LEU A 13 -13.40 -11.59 3.23
C LEU A 13 -13.03 -10.71 4.43
N LYS A 14 -12.90 -11.31 5.62
CA LYS A 14 -12.47 -10.60 6.83
C LYS A 14 -11.07 -10.01 6.69
N TRP A 15 -10.15 -10.75 6.06
CA TRP A 15 -8.80 -10.24 5.77
C TRP A 15 -8.85 -9.04 4.82
N TRP A 16 -9.60 -9.13 3.72
CA TRP A 16 -9.76 -8.03 2.77
C TRP A 16 -10.33 -6.76 3.39
N ILE A 17 -11.39 -6.90 4.20
CA ILE A 17 -11.98 -5.77 4.92
C ILE A 17 -10.93 -5.12 5.82
N SER A 18 -10.18 -5.92 6.59
CA SER A 18 -9.15 -5.41 7.48
C SER A 18 -8.02 -4.71 6.73
N SER A 19 -7.51 -5.30 5.64
CA SER A 19 -6.41 -4.72 4.85
C SER A 19 -6.83 -3.40 4.19
N LEU A 20 -8.04 -3.35 3.62
CA LEU A 20 -8.60 -2.12 3.04
C LEU A 20 -8.84 -1.06 4.11
N SER A 21 -9.36 -1.42 5.29
CA SER A 21 -9.54 -0.48 6.39
C SER A 21 -8.21 0.11 6.86
N ILE A 22 -7.18 -0.71 7.01
CA ILE A 22 -5.83 -0.24 7.38
C ILE A 22 -5.28 0.70 6.31
N PHE A 23 -5.42 0.34 5.03
CA PHE A 23 -4.98 1.20 3.93
C PHE A 23 -5.66 2.58 3.98
N VAL A 24 -6.98 2.63 4.15
CA VAL A 24 -7.73 3.90 4.26
C VAL A 24 -7.27 4.72 5.47
N VAL A 25 -7.03 4.09 6.62
CA VAL A 25 -6.51 4.78 7.80
C VAL A 25 -5.14 5.39 7.51
N PHE A 26 -4.24 4.67 6.83
CA PHE A 26 -2.95 5.23 6.44
C PHE A 26 -3.09 6.42 5.49
N MET A 27 -4.00 6.37 4.51
CA MET A 27 -4.26 7.51 3.63
C MET A 27 -4.72 8.74 4.40
N ILE A 28 -5.62 8.57 5.38
CA ILE A 28 -6.09 9.65 6.24
C ILE A 28 -4.96 10.21 7.09
N VAL A 29 -4.12 9.34 7.66
CA VAL A 29 -2.96 9.76 8.45
C VAL A 29 -1.99 10.56 7.60
N PHE A 30 -1.66 10.10 6.39
CA PHE A 30 -0.78 10.84 5.47
C PHE A 30 -1.35 12.20 5.13
N PHE A 31 -2.65 12.27 4.80
CA PHE A 31 -3.33 13.53 4.50
C PHE A 31 -3.29 14.53 5.67
N ILE A 32 -3.39 14.05 6.93
CA ILE A 32 -3.32 14.91 8.12
C ILE A 32 -1.89 15.35 8.43
N VAL A 33 -0.91 14.47 8.20
CA VAL A 33 0.51 14.72 8.54
C VAL A 33 1.20 15.59 7.49
N GLU A 34 0.78 15.51 6.23
CA GLU A 34 1.35 16.26 5.12
C GLU A 34 1.39 17.76 5.38
N GLY A 35 2.56 18.40 5.22
CA GLY A 35 2.74 19.84 5.45
C GLY A 35 2.75 20.24 6.93
N THR A 36 2.78 19.28 7.85
CA THR A 36 2.88 19.54 9.31
C THR A 36 4.29 19.27 9.84
N ILE A 37 4.54 19.65 11.09
CA ILE A 37 5.80 19.35 11.80
C ILE A 37 6.05 17.85 12.01
N PHE A 38 5.06 16.99 11.73
CA PHE A 38 5.19 15.53 11.79
C PHE A 38 5.69 14.93 10.47
N GLU A 39 5.87 15.75 9.44
CA GLU A 39 6.52 15.34 8.20
C GLU A 39 7.98 14.96 8.51
N PRO A 40 8.45 13.77 8.09
CA PRO A 40 9.79 13.32 8.42
C PRO A 40 10.83 14.21 7.73
N ASN A 41 11.72 14.79 8.51
CA ASN A 41 12.87 15.52 7.97
C ASN A 41 13.93 14.52 7.49
N LEU A 42 14.14 14.46 6.17
CA LEU A 42 15.06 13.53 5.52
C LEU A 42 16.32 14.20 4.98
N ASN A 43 16.54 15.47 5.34
CA ASN A 43 17.61 16.34 4.86
C ASN A 43 19.01 16.01 5.45
N ASP A 44 19.32 14.74 5.63
CA ASP A 44 20.68 14.27 5.93
C ASP A 44 21.18 13.42 4.75
N SER A 45 21.66 14.11 3.71
CA SER A 45 22.15 13.50 2.45
C SER A 45 23.36 12.56 2.63
N ASP A 46 24.02 12.61 3.79
CA ASP A 46 25.12 11.70 4.15
C ASP A 46 24.66 10.29 4.57
N ASN A 47 23.35 10.06 4.76
CA ASN A 47 22.81 8.75 5.12
C ASN A 47 21.95 8.12 4.00
N VAL A 48 21.67 6.81 4.13
CA VAL A 48 20.91 6.05 3.13
C VAL A 48 19.49 6.58 2.95
N ALA A 49 18.89 7.14 3.99
CA ALA A 49 17.55 7.71 3.93
C ALA A 49 17.54 9.04 3.15
N GLY A 50 18.55 9.90 3.31
CA GLY A 50 18.73 11.11 2.52
C GLY A 50 18.92 10.82 1.04
N LYS A 51 19.79 9.86 0.69
CA LYS A 51 19.97 9.43 -0.72
C LYS A 51 18.68 8.87 -1.35
N ALA A 52 17.88 8.15 -0.57
CA ALA A 52 16.59 7.65 -1.04
C ALA A 52 15.56 8.77 -1.19
N ALA A 53 15.65 9.82 -0.36
CA ALA A 53 14.80 11.00 -0.47
C ALA A 53 15.15 11.80 -1.73
N ASP A 54 16.43 12.07 -1.97
CA ASP A 54 16.91 12.74 -3.18
C ASP A 54 16.43 11.99 -4.44
N TRP A 55 16.59 10.66 -4.47
CA TRP A 55 16.11 9.82 -5.58
C TRP A 55 14.59 9.90 -5.78
N LEU A 56 13.82 9.97 -4.69
CA LEU A 56 12.35 10.09 -4.77
C LEU A 56 11.92 11.48 -5.24
N GLU A 57 12.60 12.55 -4.79
CA GLU A 57 12.34 13.91 -5.25
C GLU A 57 12.65 14.09 -6.73
N GLU A 58 13.69 13.44 -7.25
CA GLU A 58 14.02 13.46 -8.68
C GLU A 58 13.12 12.56 -9.55
N SER A 59 12.30 11.70 -8.93
CA SER A 59 11.50 10.71 -9.65
C SER A 59 10.24 11.29 -10.30
N GLU A 60 10.14 11.23 -11.64
CA GLU A 60 8.89 11.57 -12.34
C GLU A 60 7.71 10.68 -11.92
N LEU A 61 7.98 9.43 -11.50
CA LEU A 61 6.91 8.53 -11.07
C LEU A 61 6.17 9.09 -9.85
N PHE A 62 6.89 9.65 -8.88
CA PHE A 62 6.31 10.11 -7.60
C PHE A 62 6.05 11.61 -7.54
N ASN A 63 6.49 12.37 -8.55
CA ASN A 63 6.27 13.82 -8.64
C ASN A 63 5.38 14.23 -9.83
N VAL A 64 5.09 13.33 -10.77
CA VAL A 64 4.25 13.62 -11.93
C VAL A 64 3.14 12.58 -12.10
N TRP A 65 3.51 11.30 -12.14
CA TRP A 65 2.56 10.23 -12.52
C TRP A 65 1.72 9.70 -11.36
N PHE A 66 2.29 9.64 -10.16
CA PHE A 66 1.66 9.09 -8.98
C PHE A 66 1.88 10.03 -7.78
N THR A 67 1.06 11.07 -7.72
CA THR A 67 1.14 12.17 -6.74
C THR A 67 -0.14 12.33 -5.90
N PRO A 68 -0.60 11.28 -5.19
CA PRO A 68 -1.72 11.46 -4.26
C PRO A 68 -1.41 12.43 -3.11
N PHE A 69 -0.13 12.55 -2.74
CA PHE A 69 0.39 13.48 -1.74
C PHE A 69 1.54 14.30 -2.34
N ASN A 70 1.83 15.49 -1.79
CA ASN A 70 2.96 16.32 -2.19
C ASN A 70 4.29 15.75 -1.70
N PHE A 71 4.29 15.00 -0.59
CA PHE A 71 5.50 14.38 -0.05
C PHE A 71 5.81 13.05 -0.76
N PRO A 72 6.89 12.92 -1.55
CA PRO A 72 7.13 11.77 -2.42
C PRO A 72 7.25 10.43 -1.68
N TRP A 73 7.67 10.44 -0.41
CA TRP A 73 7.74 9.23 0.41
C TRP A 73 6.37 8.65 0.75
N PHE A 74 5.36 9.49 0.98
CA PHE A 74 4.00 9.01 1.19
C PHE A 74 3.45 8.40 -0.11
N ASN A 75 3.82 8.96 -1.27
CA ASN A 75 3.49 8.38 -2.57
C ASN A 75 4.14 7.01 -2.75
N LEU A 76 5.43 6.85 -2.41
CA LEU A 76 6.12 5.56 -2.45
C LEU A 76 5.42 4.51 -1.58
N VAL A 77 5.16 4.82 -0.30
CA VAL A 77 4.50 3.88 0.63
C VAL A 77 3.12 3.49 0.12
N THR A 78 2.37 4.47 -0.39
CA THR A 78 1.05 4.25 -0.99
C THR A 78 1.12 3.30 -2.18
N LEU A 79 2.07 3.54 -3.10
CA LEU A 79 2.25 2.69 -4.28
C LEU A 79 2.64 1.27 -3.88
N LEU A 80 3.56 1.10 -2.94
CA LEU A 80 3.97 -0.22 -2.44
C LEU A 80 2.78 -0.98 -1.83
N TYR A 81 1.94 -0.30 -1.05
CA TYR A 81 0.75 -0.92 -0.48
C TYR A 81 -0.27 -1.32 -1.56
N ILE A 82 -0.46 -0.48 -2.59
CA ILE A 82 -1.33 -0.80 -3.74
C ILE A 82 -0.80 -2.04 -4.47
N VAL A 83 0.51 -2.11 -4.74
CA VAL A 83 1.14 -3.28 -5.39
C VAL A 83 0.96 -4.52 -4.51
N PHE A 84 1.15 -4.41 -3.20
CA PHE A 84 0.93 -5.51 -2.26
C PHE A 84 -0.52 -6.02 -2.30
N LEU A 85 -1.52 -5.12 -2.30
CA LEU A 85 -2.92 -5.50 -2.44
C LEU A 85 -3.19 -6.14 -3.81
N LEU A 86 -2.60 -5.62 -4.89
CA LEU A 86 -2.79 -6.17 -6.23
C LEU A 86 -2.24 -7.59 -6.34
N VAL A 87 -1.01 -7.83 -5.88
CA VAL A 87 -0.39 -9.17 -5.85
C VAL A 87 -1.24 -10.10 -4.99
N SER A 88 -1.69 -9.63 -3.83
CA SER A 88 -2.58 -10.40 -2.96
C SER A 88 -3.84 -10.80 -3.71
N ALA A 89 -4.54 -9.87 -4.38
CA ALA A 89 -5.76 -10.13 -5.15
C ALA A 89 -5.55 -11.14 -6.28
N ILE A 90 -4.41 -11.08 -6.96
CA ILE A 90 -4.05 -12.02 -8.03
C ILE A 90 -3.89 -13.43 -7.47
N VAL A 91 -3.07 -13.62 -6.43
CA VAL A 91 -2.86 -14.91 -5.76
C VAL A 91 -4.19 -15.49 -5.29
N ASP A 92 -5.01 -14.63 -4.72
CA ASP A 92 -6.32 -14.97 -4.21
C ASP A 92 -7.27 -15.42 -5.33
N THR A 93 -7.28 -14.74 -6.47
CA THR A 93 -8.10 -15.11 -7.63
C THR A 93 -7.69 -16.47 -8.19
N PHE A 94 -6.39 -16.74 -8.31
CA PHE A 94 -5.88 -18.04 -8.74
C PHE A 94 -6.21 -19.16 -7.75
N SER A 95 -6.19 -18.88 -6.44
CA SER A 95 -6.61 -19.86 -5.42
C SER A 95 -8.09 -20.23 -5.57
N LEU A 96 -8.98 -19.25 -5.77
CA LEU A 96 -10.42 -19.53 -5.96
C LEU A 96 -10.68 -20.34 -7.22
N LYS A 97 -9.94 -20.05 -8.31
CA LYS A 97 -10.07 -20.78 -9.56
C LYS A 97 -9.73 -22.27 -9.36
N ARG A 98 -8.67 -22.55 -8.60
CA ARG A 98 -8.22 -23.92 -8.27
C ARG A 98 -9.25 -24.66 -7.43
N ASP A 99 -9.81 -24.02 -6.41
CA ASP A 99 -10.83 -24.63 -5.52
C ASP A 99 -12.16 -24.93 -6.22
N LYS A 100 -12.41 -24.33 -7.39
CA LYS A 100 -13.60 -24.59 -8.21
C LYS A 100 -13.41 -25.76 -9.18
N GLN A 101 -12.17 -26.15 -9.47
CA GLN A 101 -11.84 -27.24 -10.42
C GLN A 101 -11.64 -28.59 -9.74
N ASN A 102 -11.50 -28.62 -8.41
CA ASN A 102 -11.43 -29.82 -7.57
C ASN A 102 -12.76 -30.04 -6.85
#